data_AF-X8DXM0-F1
#
_entry.id   AF-X8DXM0-F1
#
_cell.length_a   1.000
_cell.length_b   1.000
_cell.length_c   1.000
_cell.angle_alpha   90.00
_cell.angle_beta   90.00
_cell.angle_gamma   90.00
#
_symmetry.space_group_name_H-M   'P 1'
#
loop_
_entity.id
_entity.type
_entity.pdbx_description
1 polymer ?
#
loop_
_entity_poly.entity_id
_entity_poly.type
_entity_poly.pdbx_seq_one_letter_code
_entity_poly.pdbx_strand_id
1 'polypeptide(L)'
;MLIAARVVQGIGAAVLTPQTLSMITRIFPPERRGAAMSVWGATAGVATLVGPLAGGVLVDELGWEWIFFVNVPIGIIGLALAAWLVPVLSTRDHRFDLAGVGLSGAGMFLIVFGLQQGQAGGWAPWIWAVIVAGVGFLAMFVYWQAINTHEPLIPLEIFRVRDFAVANLGVAVIGFAATAMILPLMFYTQAVCGLSPTRSALLTAPMALVSGLLAPVVGKIVDNYHPRAVVGFGFSVLASALTWLSIEMTPSARSGACSYR
;
A
#
# COMPACT_ATOMS: atom_id res chain seq x y z
N MET A 1 2.61 -5.69 -24.28
CA MET A 1 1.43 -6.20 -23.56
C MET A 1 1.50 -6.05 -22.04
N LEU A 2 2.66 -6.23 -21.37
CA LEU A 2 2.78 -6.12 -19.90
C LEU A 2 2.31 -4.77 -19.32
N ILE A 3 2.60 -3.65 -20.00
CA ILE A 3 2.14 -2.32 -19.58
C ILE A 3 0.61 -2.24 -19.59
N ALA A 4 -0.05 -2.71 -20.66
CA ALA A 4 -1.51 -2.73 -20.74
C ALA A 4 -2.12 -3.61 -19.63
N ALA A 5 -1.52 -4.78 -19.36
CA ALA A 5 -1.94 -5.64 -18.26
C ALA A 5 -1.78 -4.95 -16.87
N ARG A 6 -0.71 -4.17 -16.67
CA ARG A 6 -0.52 -3.36 -15.45
C ARG A 6 -1.54 -2.24 -15.32
N VAL A 7 -1.93 -1.61 -16.42
CA VAL A 7 -3.03 -0.63 -16.43
C VAL A 7 -4.33 -1.30 -16.01
N VAL A 8 -4.67 -2.45 -16.59
CA VAL A 8 -5.89 -3.19 -16.22
C VAL A 8 -5.85 -3.64 -14.75
N GLN A 9 -4.72 -4.15 -14.26
CA GLN A 9 -4.55 -4.49 -12.84
C GLN A 9 -4.70 -3.28 -11.92
N GLY A 10 -4.12 -2.14 -12.30
CA GLY A 10 -4.24 -0.89 -11.54
C GLY A 10 -5.68 -0.41 -11.45
N ILE A 11 -6.42 -0.44 -12.56
CA ILE A 11 -7.85 -0.10 -12.58
C ILE A 11 -8.65 -1.08 -11.70
N GLY A 12 -8.42 -2.38 -11.86
CA GLY A 12 -9.09 -3.40 -11.05
C GLY A 12 -8.84 -3.21 -9.54
N ALA A 13 -7.59 -2.98 -9.15
CA ALA A 13 -7.22 -2.71 -7.76
C ALA A 13 -7.89 -1.43 -7.22
N ALA A 14 -7.86 -0.34 -7.99
CA ALA A 14 -8.46 0.93 -7.60
C ALA A 14 -9.98 0.82 -7.37
N VAL A 15 -10.66 -0.03 -8.14
CA VAL A 15 -12.11 -0.27 -7.99
C VAL A 15 -12.38 -1.22 -6.82
N LEU A 16 -11.62 -2.32 -6.69
CA LEU A 16 -11.88 -3.37 -5.70
C LEU A 16 -11.60 -2.93 -4.27
N THR A 17 -10.49 -2.25 -4.00
CA THR A 17 -10.07 -1.90 -2.64
C THR A 17 -11.14 -1.11 -1.87
N PRO A 18 -11.67 0.03 -2.36
CA PRO A 18 -12.70 0.79 -1.63
C PRO A 18 -14.05 0.05 -1.60
N GLN A 19 -14.36 -0.75 -2.63
CA GLN A 19 -15.61 -1.51 -2.67
C GLN A 19 -15.70 -2.56 -1.56
N THR A 20 -14.60 -3.27 -1.26
CA THR A 20 -14.59 -4.27 -0.19
C THR A 20 -14.91 -3.65 1.17
N LEU A 21 -14.30 -2.50 1.49
CA LEU A 21 -14.55 -1.76 2.73
C LEU A 21 -15.99 -1.24 2.79
N SER A 22 -16.51 -0.70 1.69
CA SER A 22 -17.89 -0.21 1.61
C SER A 22 -18.90 -1.34 1.82
N MET A 23 -18.70 -2.50 1.19
CA MET A 23 -19.56 -3.67 1.38
C MET A 23 -19.57 -4.17 2.83
N ILE A 24 -18.41 -4.20 3.50
CA ILE A 24 -18.34 -4.56 4.93
C ILE A 24 -19.25 -3.64 5.77
N THR A 25 -19.22 -2.33 5.52
CA THR A 25 -20.05 -1.38 6.28
C THR A 25 -21.56 -1.48 5.98
N ARG A 26 -21.94 -2.00 4.80
CA ARG A 26 -23.34 -2.21 4.39
C ARG A 26 -23.91 -3.55 4.85
N ILE A 27 -23.09 -4.61 4.87
CA ILE A 27 -23.51 -5.97 5.24
C ILE A 27 -23.53 -6.15 6.76
N PHE A 28 -22.54 -5.60 7.47
CA PHE A 28 -22.41 -5.79 8.92
C PHE A 28 -22.99 -4.61 9.72
N PRO A 29 -23.74 -4.91 10.80
CA PRO A 29 -24.23 -3.88 11.72
C PRO A 29 -23.06 -3.17 12.43
N PRO A 30 -23.21 -1.91 12.87
CA PRO A 30 -22.13 -1.08 13.41
C PRO A 30 -21.26 -1.76 14.46
N GLU A 31 -21.88 -2.56 15.33
CA GLU A 31 -21.24 -3.25 16.45
C GLU A 31 -20.30 -4.38 15.99
N ARG A 32 -20.53 -4.93 14.79
CA ARG A 32 -19.73 -6.02 14.20
C ARG A 32 -18.74 -5.54 13.15
N ARG A 33 -18.77 -4.26 12.75
CA ARG A 33 -17.87 -3.69 11.73
C ARG A 33 -16.40 -3.81 12.14
N GLY A 34 -16.08 -3.61 13.42
CA GLY A 34 -14.71 -3.73 13.94
C GLY A 34 -14.14 -5.14 13.71
N ALA A 35 -14.91 -6.18 14.05
CA ALA A 35 -14.51 -7.57 13.81
C ALA A 35 -14.35 -7.85 12.30
N ALA A 36 -15.30 -7.44 11.46
CA ALA A 36 -15.19 -7.64 10.02
C ALA A 36 -13.98 -6.91 9.40
N MET A 37 -13.71 -5.67 9.81
CA MET A 37 -12.53 -4.90 9.38
C MET A 37 -11.22 -5.53 9.87
N SER A 38 -11.20 -6.12 11.07
CA SER A 38 -10.03 -6.85 11.59
C SER A 38 -9.72 -8.10 10.77
N VAL A 39 -10.74 -8.85 10.31
CA VAL A 39 -10.56 -10.01 9.43
C VAL A 39 -10.06 -9.59 8.05
N TRP A 40 -10.59 -8.50 7.49
CA TRP A 40 -10.10 -7.91 6.25
C TRP A 40 -8.63 -7.49 6.37
N GLY A 41 -8.26 -6.81 7.45
CA GLY A 41 -6.88 -6.40 7.73
C GLY A 41 -5.94 -7.57 7.97
N ALA A 42 -6.38 -8.60 8.70
CA ALA A 42 -5.61 -9.83 8.91
C ALA A 42 -5.35 -10.57 7.59
N THR A 43 -6.36 -10.62 6.71
CA THR A 43 -6.23 -11.22 5.36
C THR A 43 -5.21 -10.44 4.52
N ALA A 44 -5.24 -9.11 4.56
CA ALA A 44 -4.25 -8.27 3.89
C ALA A 44 -2.82 -8.49 4.46
N GLY A 45 -2.69 -8.67 5.78
CA GLY A 45 -1.43 -9.02 6.43
C GLY A 45 -0.88 -10.37 5.99
N VAL A 46 -1.74 -11.41 5.97
CA VAL A 46 -1.37 -12.74 5.45
C VAL A 46 -0.98 -12.67 3.98
N ALA A 47 -1.72 -11.94 3.15
CA ALA A 47 -1.36 -11.73 1.75
C ALA A 47 -0.01 -11.04 1.59
N THR A 48 0.33 -10.10 2.47
CA THR A 48 1.63 -9.40 2.48
C THR A 48 2.79 -10.32 2.88
N LEU A 49 2.54 -11.34 3.72
CA LEU A 49 3.52 -12.38 4.07
C LEU A 49 3.67 -13.42 2.94
N VAL A 50 2.54 -13.94 2.46
CA VAL A 50 2.49 -15.02 1.47
C VAL A 50 2.96 -14.54 0.10
N GLY A 51 2.68 -13.27 -0.25
CA GLY A 51 3.04 -12.69 -1.55
C GLY A 51 4.52 -12.83 -1.89
N PRO A 52 5.45 -12.25 -1.09
CA PRO A 52 6.88 -12.37 -1.31
C PRO A 52 7.36 -13.83 -1.26
N LEU A 53 6.87 -14.65 -0.33
CA LEU A 53 7.30 -16.05 -0.18
C LEU A 53 6.90 -16.90 -1.38
N ALA A 54 5.62 -16.90 -1.75
CA ALA A 54 5.12 -17.62 -2.91
C ALA A 54 5.77 -17.08 -4.19
N GLY A 55 5.87 -15.75 -4.32
CA GLY A 55 6.54 -15.11 -5.45
C GLY A 55 8.01 -15.50 -5.57
N GLY A 56 8.73 -15.59 -4.45
CA GLY A 56 10.12 -16.04 -4.40
C GLY A 56 10.28 -17.46 -4.93
N VAL A 57 9.48 -18.40 -4.43
CA VAL A 57 9.48 -19.81 -4.88
C VAL A 57 9.10 -19.93 -6.36
N LEU A 58 8.06 -19.21 -6.79
CA LEU A 58 7.60 -19.20 -8.18
C LEU A 58 8.71 -18.75 -9.14
N VAL A 59 9.45 -17.69 -8.78
CA VAL A 59 10.55 -17.17 -9.61
C VAL A 59 11.72 -18.15 -9.64
N ASP A 60 12.04 -18.78 -8.52
CA ASP A 60 13.20 -19.67 -8.37
C ASP A 60 13.02 -21.00 -9.13
N GLU A 61 11.81 -21.59 -9.08
CA GLU A 61 11.55 -22.92 -9.67
C GLU A 61 10.93 -22.88 -11.07
N LEU A 62 9.95 -22.00 -11.30
CA LEU A 62 9.09 -22.03 -12.48
C LEU A 62 9.37 -20.87 -13.45
N GLY A 63 10.12 -19.86 -13.01
CA GLY A 63 10.43 -18.67 -13.77
C GLY A 63 9.48 -17.50 -13.51
N TRP A 64 9.94 -16.30 -13.82
CA TRP A 64 9.26 -15.04 -13.46
C TRP A 64 7.85 -14.87 -14.03
N GLU A 65 7.54 -15.52 -15.16
CA GLU A 65 6.24 -15.45 -15.83
C GLU A 65 5.11 -16.06 -14.99
N TRP A 66 5.44 -17.06 -14.15
CA TRP A 66 4.47 -17.74 -13.30
C TRP A 66 3.91 -16.87 -12.18
N ILE A 67 4.59 -15.78 -11.81
CA ILE A 67 4.01 -14.77 -10.93
C ILE A 67 2.71 -14.21 -11.54
N PHE A 68 2.62 -14.09 -12.87
CA PHE A 68 1.40 -13.62 -13.54
C PHE A 68 0.36 -14.72 -13.67
N PHE A 69 0.78 -15.93 -14.04
CA PHE A 69 -0.15 -17.04 -14.22
C PHE A 69 -0.86 -17.45 -12.93
N VAL A 70 -0.19 -17.41 -11.77
CA VAL A 70 -0.81 -17.74 -10.48
C VAL A 70 -1.91 -16.77 -10.06
N ASN A 71 -1.82 -15.50 -10.47
CA ASN A 71 -2.86 -14.51 -10.14
C ASN A 71 -4.18 -14.78 -10.88
N VAL A 72 -4.14 -15.41 -12.06
CA VAL A 72 -5.34 -15.70 -12.87
C VAL A 72 -6.33 -16.65 -12.18
N PRO A 73 -5.94 -17.88 -11.75
CA PRO A 73 -6.86 -18.79 -11.06
C PRO A 73 -7.34 -18.22 -9.73
N ILE A 74 -6.47 -17.52 -8.98
CA ILE A 74 -6.85 -16.85 -7.73
C ILE A 74 -7.94 -15.80 -8.00
N GLY A 75 -7.77 -14.99 -9.05
CA GLY A 75 -8.76 -14.00 -9.47
C GLY A 75 -10.10 -14.63 -9.88
N ILE A 76 -10.07 -15.74 -10.63
CA ILE A 76 -11.27 -16.48 -11.04
C ILE A 76 -12.01 -17.05 -9.84
N ILE A 77 -11.31 -17.70 -8.91
CA ILE A 77 -11.90 -18.23 -7.68
C ILE A 77 -12.51 -17.10 -6.85
N GLY A 78 -11.79 -15.97 -6.70
CA GLY A 78 -12.27 -14.78 -6.00
C GLY A 78 -13.55 -14.22 -6.62
N LEU A 79 -13.61 -14.12 -7.96
CA LEU A 79 -14.81 -13.69 -8.69
C LEU A 79 -15.98 -14.66 -8.51
N ALA A 80 -15.73 -15.96 -8.60
CA ALA A 80 -16.76 -16.99 -8.42
C ALA A 80 -17.33 -16.97 -7.00
N LEU A 81 -16.47 -16.89 -5.98
CA LEU A 81 -16.87 -16.77 -4.59
C LEU A 81 -17.61 -15.46 -4.34
N ALA A 82 -17.16 -14.34 -4.91
CA ALA A 82 -17.87 -13.07 -4.79
C ALA A 82 -19.28 -13.17 -5.40
N ALA A 83 -19.42 -13.74 -6.60
CA ALA A 83 -20.71 -13.91 -7.26
C ALA A 83 -21.66 -14.84 -6.46
N TRP A 84 -21.13 -15.80 -5.72
CA TRP A 84 -21.93 -16.75 -4.95
C TRP A 84 -22.29 -16.27 -3.55
N LEU A 85 -21.36 -15.61 -2.86
CA LEU A 85 -21.47 -15.29 -1.43
C LEU A 85 -21.89 -13.83 -1.15
N VAL A 86 -21.66 -12.92 -2.10
CA VAL A 86 -22.00 -11.50 -1.91
C VAL A 86 -23.46 -11.27 -2.26
N PRO A 87 -24.30 -10.83 -1.31
CA PRO A 87 -25.70 -10.53 -1.60
C PRO A 87 -25.81 -9.30 -2.50
N VAL A 88 -26.81 -9.29 -3.39
CA VAL A 88 -27.12 -8.12 -4.23
C VAL A 88 -27.62 -7.00 -3.34
N LEU A 89 -26.78 -5.97 -3.15
CA LEU A 89 -27.12 -4.78 -2.41
C LEU A 89 -27.83 -3.78 -3.33
N SER A 90 -28.86 -3.08 -2.81
CA SER A 90 -29.55 -2.05 -3.58
C SER A 90 -28.59 -0.91 -3.96
N THR A 91 -28.58 -0.58 -5.25
CA THR A 91 -27.86 0.56 -5.79
C THR A 91 -28.63 1.83 -5.44
N ARG A 92 -27.98 2.77 -4.76
CA ARG A 92 -28.49 4.14 -4.66
C ARG A 92 -27.84 4.96 -5.78
N ASP A 93 -28.63 5.77 -6.46
CA ASP A 93 -28.15 6.75 -7.42
C ASP A 93 -27.34 7.80 -6.67
N HIS A 94 -26.03 7.68 -6.72
CA HIS A 94 -25.10 8.73 -6.27
C HIS A 94 -24.58 9.49 -7.48
N ARG A 95 -24.42 10.80 -7.33
CA ARG A 95 -23.87 11.64 -8.40
C ARG A 95 -22.35 11.52 -8.35
N PHE A 96 -21.80 10.81 -9.32
CA PHE A 96 -20.35 10.61 -9.41
C PHE A 96 -19.67 11.94 -9.76
N ASP A 97 -18.80 12.45 -8.88
CA ASP A 97 -17.99 13.65 -9.15
C ASP A 97 -16.82 13.30 -10.10
N LEU A 98 -17.17 13.13 -11.37
CA LEU A 98 -16.25 12.81 -12.47
C LEU A 98 -15.15 13.89 -12.64
N ALA A 99 -15.48 15.14 -12.34
CA ALA A 99 -14.52 16.24 -12.39
C ALA A 99 -13.45 16.08 -11.30
N GLY A 100 -13.86 15.81 -10.05
CA GLY A 100 -12.94 15.51 -8.96
C GLY A 100 -12.06 14.29 -9.25
N VAL A 101 -12.64 13.22 -9.79
CA VAL A 101 -11.88 12.02 -10.19
C VAL A 101 -10.86 12.34 -11.28
N GLY A 102 -11.23 13.10 -12.31
CA GLY A 102 -10.32 13.51 -13.38
C GLY A 102 -9.16 14.37 -12.87
N LEU A 103 -9.44 15.37 -12.02
CA LEU A 103 -8.42 16.25 -11.44
C LEU A 103 -7.46 15.51 -10.53
N SER A 104 -7.98 14.66 -9.64
CA SER A 104 -7.16 13.86 -8.73
C SER A 104 -6.30 12.84 -9.49
N GLY A 105 -6.87 12.16 -10.49
CA GLY A 105 -6.16 11.21 -11.35
C GLY A 105 -5.06 11.87 -12.18
N ALA A 106 -5.35 13.00 -12.83
CA ALA A 106 -4.37 13.76 -13.60
C ALA A 106 -3.23 14.29 -12.71
N GLY A 107 -3.57 14.87 -11.55
CA GLY A 107 -2.59 15.38 -10.59
C GLY A 107 -1.65 14.29 -10.08
N MET A 108 -2.21 13.16 -9.63
CA MET A 108 -1.41 12.02 -9.17
C MET A 108 -0.55 11.43 -10.30
N PHE A 109 -1.12 11.28 -11.50
CA PHE A 109 -0.38 10.76 -12.66
C PHE A 109 0.83 11.62 -12.98
N LEU A 110 0.67 12.94 -13.07
CA LEU A 110 1.77 13.86 -13.41
C LEU A 110 2.88 13.83 -12.35
N ILE A 111 2.52 13.85 -11.06
CA ILE A 111 3.51 13.78 -9.97
C ILE A 111 4.27 12.46 -10.02
N VAL A 112 3.57 11.33 -10.10
CA VAL A 112 4.20 10.00 -10.12
C VAL A 112 5.06 9.84 -11.37
N PHE A 113 4.58 10.27 -12.53
CA PHE A 113 5.32 10.22 -13.79
C PHE A 113 6.59 11.06 -13.73
N GLY A 114 6.51 12.29 -13.23
CA GLY A 114 7.66 13.16 -13.05
C GLY A 114 8.70 12.57 -12.10
N LEU A 115 8.27 12.01 -10.96
CA LEU A 115 9.17 11.35 -10.02
C LEU A 115 9.84 10.10 -10.61
N GLN A 116 9.11 9.27 -11.35
CA GLN A 116 9.67 8.08 -11.99
C GLN A 116 10.69 8.41 -13.09
N GLN A 117 10.40 9.43 -13.91
CA GLN A 117 11.31 9.87 -14.98
C GLN A 117 12.43 10.80 -14.48
N GLY A 118 12.38 11.24 -13.22
CA GLY A 118 13.34 12.16 -12.60
C GLY A 118 14.80 11.73 -12.79
N GLN A 119 15.12 10.51 -12.36
CA GLN A 119 16.48 9.97 -12.46
C GLN A 119 16.91 9.73 -13.91
N ALA A 120 16.06 9.12 -14.73
CA ALA A 120 16.38 8.81 -16.13
C ALA A 120 16.56 10.07 -16.98
N GLY A 121 15.79 11.13 -16.71
CA GLY A 121 15.86 12.42 -17.40
C GLY A 121 16.78 13.44 -16.74
N GLY A 122 17.58 13.05 -15.74
CA GLY A 122 18.55 13.92 -15.07
C GLY A 122 17.94 15.17 -14.41
N TRP A 123 16.69 15.09 -13.96
CA TRP A 123 15.96 16.22 -13.36
C TRP A 123 15.86 17.47 -14.24
N ALA A 124 15.73 17.28 -15.56
CA ALA A 124 15.55 18.36 -16.51
C ALA A 124 14.36 19.28 -16.16
N PRO A 125 14.36 20.57 -16.59
CA PRO A 125 13.33 21.54 -16.22
C PRO A 125 11.89 21.11 -16.54
N TRP A 126 11.68 20.31 -17.59
CA TRP A 126 10.35 19.79 -17.94
C TRP A 126 9.80 18.83 -16.87
N ILE A 127 10.66 18.12 -16.14
CA ILE A 127 10.26 17.20 -15.05
C ILE A 127 9.67 18.01 -13.89
N TRP A 128 10.35 19.09 -13.51
CA TRP A 128 9.86 20.03 -12.51
C TRP A 128 8.56 20.69 -12.97
N ALA A 129 8.45 21.09 -14.23
CA ALA A 129 7.21 21.63 -14.78
C ALA A 129 6.04 20.63 -14.70
N VAL A 130 6.28 19.35 -15.00
CA VAL A 130 5.29 18.27 -14.87
C VAL A 130 4.86 18.07 -13.41
N ILE A 131 5.82 18.05 -12.47
CA ILE A 131 5.52 17.92 -11.03
C ILE A 131 4.71 19.12 -10.54
N VAL A 132 5.12 20.35 -10.88
CA VAL A 132 4.40 21.58 -10.52
C VAL A 132 3.00 21.59 -11.11
N ALA A 133 2.83 21.18 -12.36
CA ALA A 133 1.52 21.03 -12.98
C ALA A 133 0.65 20.02 -12.21
N GLY A 134 1.21 18.87 -11.82
CA GLY A 134 0.52 17.87 -11.01
C GLY A 134 0.09 18.39 -9.64
N VAL A 135 0.94 19.16 -8.96
CA VAL A 135 0.60 19.87 -7.71
C VAL A 135 -0.54 20.87 -7.96
N GLY A 136 -0.52 21.58 -9.09
CA GLY A 136 -1.60 22.49 -9.51
C GLY A 136 -2.94 21.77 -9.70
N PHE A 137 -2.95 20.61 -10.35
CA PHE A 137 -4.16 19.78 -10.50
C PHE A 137 -4.69 19.27 -9.16
N LEU A 138 -3.81 18.86 -8.24
CA LEU A 138 -4.24 18.47 -6.89
C LEU A 138 -4.77 19.66 -6.08
N ALA A 139 -4.16 20.84 -6.19
CA ALA A 139 -4.67 22.05 -5.56
C ALA A 139 -6.05 22.44 -6.11
N MET A 140 -6.23 22.35 -7.44
CA MET A 140 -7.53 22.53 -8.08
C MET A 140 -8.54 21.48 -7.62
N PHE A 141 -8.13 20.21 -7.46
CA PHE A 141 -8.98 19.17 -6.90
C PHE A 141 -9.45 19.52 -5.49
N VAL A 142 -8.55 19.93 -4.59
CA VAL A 142 -8.90 20.33 -3.22
C VAL A 142 -9.85 21.52 -3.23
N TYR A 143 -9.60 22.52 -4.08
CA TYR A 143 -10.48 23.67 -4.24
C TYR A 143 -11.87 23.27 -4.77
N TRP A 144 -11.92 22.38 -5.76
CA TRP A 144 -13.16 21.82 -6.30
C TRP A 144 -13.95 21.07 -5.22
N GLN A 145 -13.29 20.24 -4.42
CA GLN A 145 -13.91 19.54 -3.28
C GLN A 145 -14.43 20.50 -2.20
N ALA A 146 -13.77 21.65 -2.01
CA ALA A 146 -14.21 22.65 -1.03
C ALA A 146 -15.48 23.39 -1.46
N ILE A 147 -15.71 23.54 -2.77
CA ILE A 147 -16.85 24.29 -3.32
C ILE A 147 -18.00 23.35 -3.69
N ASN A 148 -17.70 22.09 -4.02
CA ASN A 148 -18.70 21.13 -4.44
C ASN A 148 -19.60 20.70 -3.27
N THR A 149 -20.85 21.19 -3.28
CA THR A 149 -21.88 20.89 -2.27
C THR A 149 -22.73 19.66 -2.59
N HIS A 150 -22.53 19.00 -3.74
CA HIS A 150 -23.44 17.99 -4.28
C HIS A 150 -22.98 16.53 -4.11
N GLU A 151 -22.32 16.20 -2.99
CA GLU A 151 -21.61 14.93 -2.69
C GLU A 151 -20.09 14.97 -3.05
N PRO A 152 -19.27 15.73 -2.29
CA PRO A 152 -17.81 15.70 -2.48
C PRO A 152 -17.25 14.29 -2.19
N LEU A 153 -16.28 13.85 -3.00
CA LEU A 153 -15.52 12.60 -2.79
C LEU A 153 -14.88 12.56 -1.40
N ILE A 154 -14.40 13.71 -0.92
CA ILE A 154 -13.75 13.85 0.37
C ILE A 154 -14.40 15.02 1.09
N PRO A 155 -15.24 14.78 2.11
CA PRO A 155 -15.72 15.86 2.98
C PRO A 155 -14.53 16.44 3.75
N LEU A 156 -14.06 17.62 3.32
CA LEU A 156 -12.88 18.30 3.87
C LEU A 156 -13.04 18.66 5.36
N GLU A 157 -14.27 18.68 5.87
CA GLU A 157 -14.59 18.89 7.29
C GLU A 157 -13.90 17.89 8.21
N ILE A 158 -13.69 16.64 7.76
CA ILE A 158 -13.01 15.60 8.56
C ILE A 158 -11.54 15.98 8.81
N PHE A 159 -10.89 16.66 7.87
CA PHE A 159 -9.51 17.12 8.03
C PHE A 159 -9.35 18.27 9.03
N ARG A 160 -10.44 18.90 9.48
CA ARG A 160 -10.39 19.85 10.62
C ARG A 160 -10.07 19.13 11.93
N VAL A 161 -10.33 17.82 12.01
CA VAL A 161 -9.93 17.00 13.15
C VAL A 161 -8.44 16.69 13.04
N ARG A 162 -7.64 17.31 13.91
CA ARG A 162 -6.17 17.16 13.91
C ARG A 162 -5.73 15.70 13.97
N ASP A 163 -6.41 14.88 14.78
CA ASP A 163 -6.08 13.46 14.89
C ASP A 163 -6.29 12.70 13.57
N PHE A 164 -7.28 13.07 12.76
CA PHE A 164 -7.50 12.49 11.44
C PHE A 164 -6.39 12.87 10.45
N ALA A 165 -5.98 14.14 10.43
CA ALA A 165 -4.90 14.59 9.56
C ALA A 165 -3.56 13.93 9.92
N VAL A 166 -3.23 13.85 11.21
CA VAL A 166 -2.00 13.21 11.71
C VAL A 166 -2.03 11.70 11.45
N ALA A 167 -3.18 11.04 11.64
CA ALA A 167 -3.32 9.61 11.33
C ALA A 167 -3.09 9.31 9.84
N ASN A 168 -3.67 10.12 8.93
CA ASN A 168 -3.45 9.97 7.49
C ASN A 168 -1.97 10.18 7.12
N LEU A 169 -1.31 11.19 7.70
CA LEU A 169 0.12 11.39 7.50
C LEU A 169 0.92 10.17 7.99
N GLY A 170 0.53 9.61 9.14
CA GLY A 170 1.16 8.40 9.66
C GLY A 170 1.03 7.20 8.71
N VAL A 171 -0.16 6.96 8.18
CA VAL A 171 -0.39 5.91 7.17
C VAL A 171 0.45 6.14 5.92
N ALA A 172 0.53 7.38 5.44
CA ALA A 172 1.37 7.74 4.29
C ALA A 172 2.85 7.46 4.53
N VAL A 173 3.39 7.83 5.71
CA VAL A 173 4.79 7.58 6.07
C VAL A 173 5.08 6.08 6.18
N ILE A 174 4.19 5.30 6.79
CA ILE A 174 4.35 3.84 6.90
C ILE A 174 4.34 3.19 5.51
N GLY A 175 3.38 3.56 4.66
CA GLY A 175 3.29 3.05 3.29
C GLY A 175 4.52 3.42 2.45
N PHE A 176 5.01 4.65 2.58
CA PHE A 176 6.25 5.09 1.95
C PHE A 176 7.45 4.29 2.44
N ALA A 177 7.65 4.17 3.76
CA ALA A 177 8.77 3.44 4.36
C ALA A 177 8.78 1.97 3.94
N ALA A 178 7.63 1.29 4.00
CA ALA A 178 7.50 -0.11 3.62
C ALA A 178 7.85 -0.34 2.14
N THR A 179 7.36 0.54 1.25
CA THR A 179 7.61 0.43 -0.19
C THR A 179 9.05 0.80 -0.55
N ALA A 180 9.59 1.87 0.05
CA ALA A 180 10.94 2.36 -0.20
C ALA A 180 12.03 1.41 0.32
N MET A 181 11.74 0.63 1.36
CA MET A 181 12.68 -0.34 1.94
C MET A 181 12.76 -1.66 1.15
N ILE A 182 11.62 -2.19 0.69
CA ILE A 182 11.55 -3.53 0.10
C ILE A 182 12.45 -3.68 -1.14
N LEU A 183 12.43 -2.69 -2.04
CA LEU A 183 13.21 -2.77 -3.28
C LEU A 183 14.73 -2.80 -3.03
N PRO A 184 15.32 -1.82 -2.31
CA PRO A 184 16.75 -1.86 -1.97
C PRO A 184 17.14 -3.12 -1.21
N LEU A 185 16.32 -3.57 -0.26
CA LEU A 185 16.59 -4.79 0.50
C LEU A 185 16.69 -6.01 -0.43
N MET A 186 15.74 -6.19 -1.34
CA MET A 186 15.73 -7.30 -2.30
C MET A 186 16.92 -7.22 -3.27
N PHE A 187 17.27 -6.02 -3.75
CA PHE A 187 18.46 -5.84 -4.59
C PHE A 187 19.75 -6.14 -3.81
N TYR A 188 19.85 -5.72 -2.55
CA TYR A 188 21.02 -5.98 -1.71
C TYR A 188 21.20 -7.48 -1.45
N THR A 189 20.14 -8.18 -1.03
CA THR A 189 20.23 -9.60 -0.70
C THR A 189 20.55 -10.45 -1.93
N GLN A 190 20.01 -10.11 -3.11
CA GLN A 190 20.25 -10.86 -4.34
C GLN A 190 21.56 -10.46 -5.02
N ALA A 191 21.80 -9.17 -5.27
CA ALA A 191 22.94 -8.71 -6.06
C ALA A 191 24.24 -8.61 -5.23
N VAL A 192 24.16 -8.34 -3.93
CA VAL A 192 25.34 -8.20 -3.05
C VAL A 192 25.60 -9.47 -2.27
N CYS A 193 24.59 -10.04 -1.60
CA CYS A 193 24.76 -11.30 -0.85
C CYS A 193 24.66 -12.57 -1.70
N GLY A 194 24.24 -12.47 -2.96
CA GLY A 194 24.14 -13.63 -3.86
C GLY A 194 23.06 -14.65 -3.44
N LEU A 195 22.08 -14.23 -2.65
CA LEU A 195 20.98 -15.10 -2.20
C LEU A 195 19.98 -15.33 -3.34
N SER A 196 19.38 -16.52 -3.39
CA SER A 196 18.28 -16.79 -4.33
C SER A 196 17.05 -15.92 -4.00
N PRO A 197 16.13 -15.71 -4.96
CA PRO A 197 14.89 -14.99 -4.73
C PRO A 197 14.09 -15.54 -3.55
N THR A 198 14.02 -16.86 -3.40
CA THR A 198 13.35 -17.55 -2.28
C THR A 198 13.97 -17.18 -0.93
N ARG A 199 15.30 -17.25 -0.81
CA ARG A 199 16.00 -16.89 0.44
C ARG A 199 15.83 -15.42 0.78
N SER A 200 15.87 -14.54 -0.23
CA SER A 200 15.63 -13.11 -0.06
C SER A 200 14.21 -12.82 0.43
N ALA A 201 13.21 -13.48 -0.16
CA ALA A 201 11.83 -13.38 0.30
C ALA A 201 11.66 -13.90 1.74
N LEU A 202 12.35 -14.99 2.10
CA LEU A 202 12.30 -15.55 3.45
C LEU A 202 12.82 -14.57 4.51
N LEU A 203 13.76 -13.69 4.18
CA LEU A 203 14.23 -12.64 5.10
C LEU A 203 13.15 -11.60 5.43
N THR A 204 12.11 -11.47 4.60
CA THR A 204 10.97 -10.58 4.87
C THR A 204 9.89 -11.24 5.72
N ALA A 205 9.90 -12.58 5.85
CA ALA A 205 8.88 -13.32 6.59
C ALA A 205 8.82 -12.99 8.09
N PRO A 206 9.95 -12.86 8.82
CA PRO A 206 9.92 -12.47 10.23
C PRO A 206 9.19 -11.14 10.46
N MET A 207 9.34 -10.17 9.54
CA MET A 207 8.66 -8.87 9.65
C MET A 207 7.14 -9.03 9.68
N ALA A 208 6.59 -9.81 8.75
CA ALA A 208 5.14 -10.01 8.68
C ALA A 208 4.63 -10.96 9.78
N LEU A 209 5.41 -11.95 10.22
CA LEU A 209 5.09 -12.78 11.39
C LEU A 209 5.01 -11.95 12.67
N VAL A 210 6.02 -11.12 12.94
CA VAL A 210 6.05 -10.24 14.11
C VAL A 210 4.89 -9.24 14.05
N SER A 211 4.62 -8.65 12.89
CA SER A 211 3.47 -7.75 12.71
C SER A 211 2.14 -8.45 12.99
N GLY A 212 1.95 -9.68 12.49
CA GLY A 212 0.72 -10.45 12.69
C GLY A 212 0.53 -10.88 14.14
N LEU A 213 1.59 -11.36 14.80
CA LEU A 213 1.57 -11.79 16.19
C LEU A 213 1.38 -10.64 17.18
N LEU A 214 1.96 -9.47 16.89
CA LEU A 214 1.82 -8.28 17.73
C LEU A 214 0.49 -7.54 17.50
N ALA A 215 -0.19 -7.71 16.36
CA ALA A 215 -1.41 -6.97 16.05
C ALA A 215 -2.51 -7.08 17.14
N PRO A 216 -2.85 -8.27 17.70
CA PRO A 216 -3.83 -8.37 18.78
C PRO A 216 -3.36 -7.71 20.09
N VAL A 217 -2.06 -7.78 20.38
CA VAL A 217 -1.45 -7.19 21.58
C VAL A 217 -1.50 -5.67 21.49
N VAL A 218 -1.06 -5.11 20.37
CA VAL A 218 -1.10 -3.67 20.11
C VAL A 218 -2.54 -3.16 20.08
N GLY A 219 -3.49 -3.92 19.49
CA GLY A 219 -4.92 -3.59 19.53
C GLY A 219 -5.43 -3.39 20.96
N LYS A 220 -5.17 -4.36 21.85
CA LYS A 220 -5.53 -4.24 23.27
C LYS A 220 -4.84 -3.07 23.97
N ILE A 221 -3.60 -2.75 23.62
CA ILE A 221 -2.89 -1.60 24.20
C ILE A 221 -3.54 -0.30 23.72
N VAL A 222 -3.89 -0.17 22.44
CA VAL A 222 -4.54 1.02 21.89
C VAL A 222 -5.94 1.24 22.47
N ASP A 223 -6.66 0.16 22.82
CA ASP A 223 -7.98 0.26 23.47
C ASP A 223 -7.91 0.79 24.91
N ASN A 224 -6.79 0.56 25.61
CA ASN A 224 -6.62 0.90 27.03
C ASN A 224 -5.73 2.13 27.28
N TYR A 225 -4.92 2.55 26.30
CA TYR A 225 -3.95 3.64 26.43
C TYR A 225 -4.14 4.69 25.34
N HIS A 226 -3.64 5.90 25.59
CA HIS A 226 -3.76 6.99 24.62
C HIS A 226 -3.01 6.64 23.30
N PRO A 227 -3.68 6.59 22.13
CA PRO A 227 -3.11 6.07 20.89
C PRO A 227 -1.83 6.79 20.44
N ARG A 228 -1.69 8.07 20.78
CA ARG A 228 -0.52 8.90 20.44
C ARG A 228 0.80 8.34 20.96
N ALA A 229 0.81 7.76 22.18
CA ALA A 229 2.03 7.19 22.76
C ALA A 229 2.45 5.92 22.01
N VAL A 230 1.48 5.07 21.67
CA VAL A 230 1.70 3.82 20.93
C VAL A 230 2.21 4.11 19.52
N VAL A 231 1.59 5.07 18.83
CA VAL A 231 1.98 5.50 17.49
C VAL A 231 3.38 6.14 17.51
N GLY A 232 3.66 7.02 18.48
CA GLY A 232 4.98 7.64 18.63
C GLY A 232 6.10 6.63 18.88
N PHE A 233 5.84 5.63 19.72
CA PHE A 233 6.76 4.50 19.93
C PHE A 233 6.97 3.70 18.64
N GLY A 234 5.90 3.34 17.93
CA GLY A 234 5.98 2.62 16.66
C GLY A 234 6.81 3.33 15.60
N PHE A 235 6.62 4.65 15.43
CA PHE A 235 7.44 5.45 14.52
C PHE A 235 8.90 5.54 14.95
N SER A 236 9.18 5.62 16.25
CA SER A 236 10.56 5.66 16.77
C SER A 236 11.29 4.34 16.52
N VAL A 237 10.60 3.20 16.72
CA VAL A 237 11.13 1.86 16.41
C VAL A 237 11.37 1.72 14.91
N LEU A 238 10.42 2.15 14.07
CA LEU A 238 10.56 2.11 12.61
C LEU A 238 11.78 2.94 12.15
N ALA A 239 11.92 4.17 12.64
CA ALA A 239 13.05 5.04 12.32
C ALA A 239 14.39 4.42 12.75
N SER A 240 14.43 3.85 13.95
CA SER A 240 15.62 3.18 14.49
C SER A 240 16.02 1.96 13.66
N ALA A 241 15.05 1.11 13.31
CA ALA A 241 15.26 -0.08 12.50
C ALA A 241 15.74 0.26 11.08
N LEU A 242 15.15 1.27 10.43
CA LEU A 242 15.59 1.72 9.11
C LEU A 242 16.99 2.34 9.14
N THR A 243 17.31 3.09 10.19
CA THR A 243 18.65 3.66 10.38
C THR A 243 19.68 2.55 10.58
N TRP A 244 19.36 1.55 11.41
CA TRP A 244 20.21 0.37 11.60
C TRP A 244 20.46 -0.37 10.29
N LEU A 245 19.39 -0.65 9.54
CA LEU A 245 19.47 -1.32 8.25
C LEU A 245 20.31 -0.53 7.24
N SER A 246 20.15 0.80 7.21
CA SER A 246 20.94 1.67 6.34
C SER A 246 22.43 1.61 6.67
N ILE A 247 22.81 1.46 7.95
CA ILE A 247 24.20 1.31 8.37
C ILE A 247 24.74 -0.06 7.90
N GLU A 248 23.96 -1.14 8.06
CA GLU A 248 24.34 -2.48 7.61
C GLU A 248 24.47 -2.61 6.08
N MET A 249 23.72 -1.83 5.31
CA MET A 249 23.82 -1.81 3.85
C MET A 249 25.02 -1.00 3.32
N THR A 250 25.81 -0.35 4.19
CA THR A 250 27.00 0.38 3.75
C THR A 250 28.16 -0.55 3.36
N PRO A 251 29.01 -0.16 2.38
CA PRO A 251 30.08 -1.03 1.84
C PRO A 251 31.10 -1.55 2.87
N SER A 252 31.22 -0.89 4.03
CA SER A 252 32.10 -1.28 5.15
C SER A 252 31.63 -2.53 5.90
N ALA A 253 30.37 -2.95 5.75
CA ALA A 253 29.79 -4.11 6.44
C ALA A 253 29.90 -5.44 5.66
N ARG A 254 30.63 -5.45 4.53
CA ARG A 254 30.81 -6.61 3.62
C ARG A 254 31.22 -7.92 4.29
N SER A 255 31.82 -7.88 5.48
CA SER A 255 32.34 -9.06 6.17
C SER A 255 31.34 -9.77 7.09
N GLY A 256 30.26 -9.11 7.53
CA GLY A 256 29.32 -9.68 8.53
C GLY A 256 27.95 -10.10 7.97
N ALA A 257 27.33 -9.25 7.16
CA ALA A 257 25.91 -9.38 6.80
C ALA A 257 25.58 -10.57 5.88
N CYS A 258 26.53 -11.01 5.04
CA CYS A 258 26.34 -12.17 4.15
C CYS A 258 26.97 -13.46 4.70
N SER A 259 27.31 -13.52 6.00
CA SER A 259 27.96 -14.69 6.63
C SER A 259 27.04 -15.90 6.85
N TYR A 260 25.78 -15.87 6.40
CA TYR A 260 24.87 -17.02 6.37
C TYR A 260 25.06 -17.86 5.10
N ARG A 261 26.31 -18.25 4.80
CA ARG A 261 26.63 -19.29 3.82
C ARG A 261 26.56 -20.67 4.47
#